data_AF-G9ZPM4-F1
#
_entry.id   AF-G9ZPM4-F1
#
_cell.length_a   1.000
_cell.length_b   1.000
_cell.length_c   1.000
_cell.angle_alpha   90.00
_cell.angle_beta   90.00
_cell.angle_gamma   90.00
#
_symmetry.space_group_name_H-M   'P 1'
#
loop_
_entity.id
_entity.type
_entity.pdbx_description
1 polymer ?
#
loop_
_entity_poly.entity_id
_entity_poly.type
_entity_poly.pdbx_seq_one_letter_code
_entity_poly.pdbx_strand_id
1 'polypeptide(L)'
;MDPFEPLGISEDAVNIVRLMFAYFTANQPFDLTSADDAIVAAHQMNDAVSLEDPRTVTQFHDEAIQFVETLKEFSRGIALPFDSQALALRMIERIDNPQLTPSARLTAWAQSKPQTAFNQLLSLAQGYQNDLLNRPLYGFENRSYDEQQRALNELKMGHQLNLQ
;
A
#
# COMPACT_ATOMS: atom_id res chain seq x y z
N MET A 1 2.53 -8.66 3.74
CA MET A 1 2.72 -8.39 2.30
C MET A 1 1.36 -8.50 1.63
N ASP A 2 1.09 -7.63 0.67
CA ASP A 2 -0.12 -7.67 -0.16
C ASP A 2 0.04 -8.75 -1.25
N PRO A 3 -0.76 -9.82 -1.24
CA PRO A 3 -0.64 -10.90 -2.23
C PRO A 3 -1.14 -10.50 -3.63
N PHE A 4 -1.85 -9.37 -3.75
CA PHE A 4 -2.42 -8.91 -5.02
C PHE A 4 -1.48 -8.01 -5.81
N GLU A 5 -0.33 -7.69 -5.24
CA GLU A 5 0.68 -6.82 -5.83
C GLU A 5 1.94 -7.63 -6.14
N PRO A 6 2.52 -7.54 -7.36
CA PRO A 6 3.70 -8.32 -7.74
C PRO A 6 4.92 -8.10 -6.82
N LEU A 7 5.05 -6.89 -6.28
CA LEU A 7 6.12 -6.49 -5.37
C LEU A 7 5.73 -6.60 -3.88
N GLY A 8 4.54 -7.12 -3.58
CA GLY A 8 4.03 -7.26 -2.22
C GLY A 8 3.52 -5.96 -1.58
N ILE A 9 3.52 -4.85 -2.32
CA ILE A 9 2.98 -3.54 -1.92
C ILE A 9 2.53 -2.76 -3.16
N SER A 10 1.40 -2.05 -3.04
CA SER A 10 0.88 -1.19 -4.11
C SER A 10 1.52 0.19 -4.09
N GLU A 11 1.53 0.85 -5.25
CA GLU A 11 1.95 2.26 -5.34
C GLU A 11 1.09 3.16 -4.43
N ASP A 12 -0.22 2.91 -4.36
CA ASP A 12 -1.13 3.65 -3.48
C ASP A 12 -0.69 3.54 -2.00
N ALA A 13 -0.33 2.33 -1.54
CA ALA A 13 0.13 2.12 -0.16
C ALA A 13 1.42 2.89 0.14
N VAL A 14 2.36 2.93 -0.82
CA VAL A 14 3.59 3.73 -0.66
C VAL A 14 3.26 5.23 -0.62
N ASN A 15 2.42 5.70 -1.54
CA ASN A 15 2.13 7.12 -1.70
C ASN A 15 1.28 7.68 -0.54
N ILE A 16 0.35 6.90 0.03
CA ILE A 16 -0.41 7.36 1.20
C ILE A 16 0.49 7.49 2.42
N VAL A 17 1.40 6.54 2.64
CA VAL A 17 2.39 6.61 3.73
C VAL A 17 3.31 7.82 3.55
N ARG A 18 3.79 8.09 2.32
CA ARG A 18 4.57 9.30 2.02
C ARG A 18 3.80 10.58 2.35
N LEU A 19 2.52 10.65 1.97
CA LEU A 19 1.68 11.81 2.25
C LEU A 19 1.44 11.99 3.75
N MET A 20 1.19 10.90 4.49
CA MET A 20 1.06 10.93 5.95
C MET A 20 2.33 11.44 6.63
N PHE A 21 3.52 10.94 6.23
CA PHE A 21 4.78 11.43 6.77
C PHE A 21 5.00 12.92 6.51
N ALA A 22 4.73 13.37 5.28
CA ALA A 22 4.81 14.79 4.95
C ALA A 22 3.85 15.64 5.81
N TYR A 23 2.62 15.16 6.00
CA TYR A 23 1.61 15.83 6.82
C TYR A 23 2.04 15.92 8.29
N PHE A 24 2.44 14.81 8.91
CA PHE A 24 2.83 14.78 10.32
C PHE A 24 4.08 15.61 10.59
N THR A 25 5.07 15.58 9.68
CA THR A 25 6.29 16.40 9.81
C THR A 25 5.97 17.90 9.72
N ALA A 26 4.98 18.29 8.91
CA ALA A 26 4.63 19.68 8.69
C ALA A 26 3.67 20.27 9.74
N ASN A 27 2.75 19.47 10.30
CA ASN A 27 1.60 19.98 11.06
C ASN A 27 1.54 19.60 12.55
N GLN A 28 2.48 18.80 13.06
CA GLN A 28 2.46 18.35 14.46
C GLN A 28 3.80 18.61 15.15
N PRO A 29 3.95 19.70 15.94
CA PRO A 29 4.88 19.62 17.07
C PRO A 29 4.26 18.64 18.07
N PHE A 30 4.85 17.45 18.19
CA PHE A 30 4.39 16.45 19.16
C PHE A 30 4.39 17.07 20.56
N ASP A 31 3.23 17.11 21.21
CA ASP A 31 3.18 17.39 22.63
C ASP A 31 3.72 16.18 23.39
N LEU A 32 5.01 16.25 23.73
CA LEU A 32 5.70 15.19 24.43
C LEU A 32 5.15 14.95 25.84
N THR A 33 4.34 15.87 26.39
CA THR A 33 3.78 15.71 27.74
C THR A 33 2.58 14.77 27.78
N SER A 34 1.88 14.57 26.66
CA SER A 34 0.72 13.68 26.51
C SER A 34 0.96 12.52 25.55
N ALA A 35 2.18 12.39 25.03
CA ALA A 35 2.54 11.40 24.00
C ALA A 35 2.28 9.95 24.43
N ASP A 36 2.59 9.59 25.67
CA ASP A 36 2.39 8.21 26.16
C ASP A 36 0.90 7.83 26.17
N ASP A 37 0.04 8.70 26.66
CA ASP A 37 -1.42 8.48 26.67
C ASP A 37 -1.98 8.41 25.24
N ALA A 38 -1.51 9.27 24.33
CA ALA A 38 -1.90 9.25 22.93
C ALA A 38 -1.48 7.94 22.22
N ILE A 39 -0.28 7.43 22.52
CA ILE A 39 0.21 6.15 22.00
C ILE A 39 -0.64 4.98 22.51
N VAL A 40 -1.01 4.98 23.80
CA VAL A 40 -1.88 3.96 24.38
C VAL A 40 -3.26 3.97 23.70
N ALA A 41 -3.86 5.14 23.49
CA ALA A 41 -5.13 5.26 22.79
C ALA A 41 -5.02 4.78 21.32
N ALA A 42 -3.94 5.15 20.63
CA ALA A 42 -3.68 4.70 19.25
C ALA A 42 -3.50 3.19 19.15
N HIS A 43 -2.85 2.55 20.13
CA HIS A 43 -2.75 1.08 20.18
C HIS A 43 -4.12 0.42 20.35
N GLN A 44 -4.96 0.94 21.26
CA GLN A 44 -6.31 0.42 21.46
C GLN A 44 -7.16 0.53 20.18
N MET A 45 -7.07 1.67 19.48
CA MET A 45 -7.74 1.87 18.20
C MET A 45 -7.23 0.89 17.13
N ASN A 46 -5.91 0.74 17.02
CA ASN A 46 -5.29 -0.19 16.07
C ASN A 46 -5.72 -1.65 16.33
N ASP A 47 -5.73 -2.08 17.58
CA ASP A 47 -6.15 -3.44 17.94
C ASP A 47 -7.64 -3.66 17.64
N ALA A 48 -8.48 -2.67 17.93
CA ALA A 48 -9.90 -2.71 17.60
C ALA A 48 -10.11 -2.89 16.08
N VAL A 49 -9.49 -2.06 15.24
CA VAL A 49 -9.58 -2.17 13.77
C VAL A 49 -8.99 -3.49 13.26
N SER A 50 -7.87 -3.94 13.83
CA SER A 50 -7.21 -5.18 13.39
C SER A 50 -8.03 -6.44 13.66
N LEU A 51 -8.95 -6.39 14.62
CA LEU A 51 -9.82 -7.50 15.02
C LEU A 51 -11.23 -7.43 14.41
N GLU A 52 -11.56 -6.34 13.71
CA GLU A 52 -12.84 -6.21 13.00
C GLU A 52 -12.97 -7.24 11.86
N ASP A 53 -14.20 -7.56 11.46
CA ASP A 53 -14.41 -8.29 10.21
C ASP A 53 -14.04 -7.36 9.05
N PRO A 54 -13.00 -7.69 8.25
CA PRO A 54 -12.49 -6.79 7.22
C PRO A 54 -13.51 -6.50 6.11
N ARG A 55 -14.61 -7.26 6.05
CA ARG A 55 -15.70 -7.09 5.07
C ARG A 55 -16.76 -6.09 5.51
N THR A 56 -16.71 -5.65 6.77
CA THR A 56 -17.65 -4.69 7.36
C THR A 56 -17.01 -3.32 7.47
N VAL A 57 -17.85 -2.27 7.49
CA VAL A 57 -17.40 -0.90 7.67
C VAL A 57 -16.81 -0.76 9.08
N THR A 58 -15.63 -0.14 9.17
CA THR A 58 -14.94 0.05 10.46
C THR A 58 -15.73 0.96 11.39
N GLN A 59 -15.63 0.74 12.70
CA GLN A 59 -16.28 1.62 13.68
C GLN A 59 -15.72 3.05 13.67
N PHE A 60 -14.51 3.24 13.14
CA PHE A 60 -13.83 4.54 13.01
C PHE A 60 -14.00 5.16 11.62
N HIS A 61 -15.08 4.82 10.92
CA HIS A 61 -15.31 5.23 9.52
C HIS A 61 -15.18 6.75 9.32
N ASP A 62 -15.94 7.52 10.09
CA ASP A 62 -16.00 8.98 9.91
C ASP A 62 -14.67 9.66 10.23
N GLU A 63 -13.95 9.13 11.24
CA GLU A 63 -12.61 9.60 11.60
C GLU A 63 -11.60 9.32 10.47
N ALA A 64 -11.66 8.12 9.86
CA ALA A 64 -10.81 7.75 8.73
C ALA A 64 -11.10 8.64 7.50
N ILE A 65 -12.38 8.86 7.16
CA ILE A 65 -12.78 9.75 6.07
C ILE A 65 -12.27 11.17 6.31
N GLN A 66 -12.47 11.71 7.51
CA GLN A 66 -12.02 13.05 7.86
C GLN A 66 -10.50 13.18 7.76
N PHE A 67 -9.75 12.16 8.19
CA PHE A 67 -8.29 12.16 8.09
C PHE A 67 -7.83 12.15 6.63
N VAL A 68 -8.42 11.32 5.76
CA VAL A 68 -8.08 11.30 4.33
C VAL A 68 -8.41 12.62 3.64
N GLU A 69 -9.55 13.24 3.95
CA GLU A 69 -9.88 14.59 3.43
C GLU A 69 -8.89 15.66 3.93
N THR A 70 -8.41 15.53 5.17
CA THR A 70 -7.36 16.41 5.70
C THR A 70 -6.05 16.27 4.92
N LEU A 71 -5.63 15.03 4.62
CA LEU A 71 -4.46 14.76 3.79
C LEU A 71 -4.64 15.29 2.36
N LYS A 72 -5.84 15.14 1.80
CA LYS A 72 -6.19 15.66 0.48
C LYS A 72 -6.09 17.17 0.42
N GLU A 73 -6.57 17.88 1.43
CA GLU A 73 -6.45 19.34 1.52
C GLU A 73 -5.00 19.77 1.69
N PHE A 74 -4.27 19.15 2.63
CA PHE A 74 -2.83 19.40 2.83
C PHE A 74 -2.03 19.24 1.54
N SER A 75 -2.33 18.20 0.76
CA SER A 75 -1.62 17.91 -0.49
C SER A 75 -1.73 19.02 -1.55
N ARG A 76 -2.75 19.88 -1.48
CA ARG A 76 -2.93 21.01 -2.42
C ARG A 76 -1.84 22.08 -2.27
N GLY A 77 -1.23 22.15 -1.08
CA GLY A 77 -0.19 23.14 -0.76
C GLY A 77 1.25 22.70 -1.05
N ILE A 78 1.47 21.47 -1.53
CA ILE A 78 2.81 20.90 -1.71
C ILE A 78 2.97 20.23 -3.08
N ALA A 79 4.20 20.21 -3.60
CA ALA A 79 4.53 19.47 -4.81
C ALA A 79 4.76 17.99 -4.48
N LEU A 80 4.02 17.10 -5.13
CA LEU A 80 4.12 15.65 -4.95
C LEU A 80 4.42 14.97 -6.30
N PRO A 81 5.21 13.89 -6.31
CA PRO A 81 5.53 13.14 -7.53
C PRO A 81 4.39 12.19 -7.98
N PHE A 82 3.21 12.29 -7.38
CA PHE A 82 2.04 11.46 -7.64
C PHE A 82 0.75 12.28 -7.53
N ASP A 83 -0.34 11.77 -8.12
CA ASP A 83 -1.66 12.40 -8.02
C ASP A 83 -2.30 12.11 -6.65
N SER A 84 -2.15 13.05 -5.73
CA SER A 84 -2.67 12.95 -4.36
C SER A 84 -4.19 13.03 -4.28
N GLN A 85 -4.85 13.71 -5.23
CA GLN A 85 -6.31 13.85 -5.22
C GLN A 85 -6.94 12.52 -5.65
N ALA A 86 -6.43 11.90 -6.71
CA ALA A 86 -6.87 10.59 -7.14
C ALA A 86 -6.57 9.51 -6.08
N LEU A 87 -5.41 9.58 -5.42
CA LEU A 87 -5.08 8.71 -4.30
C LEU A 87 -6.10 8.83 -3.15
N ALA A 88 -6.40 10.05 -2.71
CA ALA A 88 -7.35 10.28 -1.62
C ALA A 88 -8.75 9.74 -1.95
N LEU A 89 -9.22 9.93 -3.19
CA LEU A 89 -10.50 9.36 -3.65
C LEU A 89 -10.49 7.83 -3.59
N ARG A 90 -9.41 7.16 -4.01
CA ARG A 90 -9.27 5.69 -3.89
C ARG A 90 -9.24 5.23 -2.43
N MET A 91 -8.64 6.01 -1.53
CA MET A 91 -8.64 5.67 -0.10
C MET A 91 -10.03 5.80 0.51
N ILE A 92 -10.76 6.88 0.20
CA ILE A 92 -12.17 7.08 0.60
C ILE A 92 -13.04 5.93 0.09
N GLU A 93 -12.90 5.56 -1.19
CA GLU A 93 -13.66 4.45 -1.77
C GLU A 93 -13.42 3.12 -1.03
N ARG A 94 -12.18 2.86 -0.60
CA ARG A 94 -11.85 1.66 0.20
C ARG A 94 -12.42 1.70 1.62
N ILE A 95 -12.54 2.89 2.21
CA ILE A 95 -13.16 3.08 3.53
C ILE A 95 -14.68 2.87 3.43
N ASP A 96 -15.32 3.48 2.43
CA ASP A 96 -16.76 3.35 2.17
C ASP A 96 -17.16 1.94 1.73
N ASN A 97 -16.28 1.26 0.98
CA ASN A 97 -16.49 -0.09 0.48
C ASN A 97 -15.36 -1.04 0.92
N PRO A 98 -15.48 -1.65 2.12
CA PRO A 98 -14.46 -2.52 2.70
C PRO A 98 -14.06 -3.71 1.82
N GLN A 99 -14.92 -4.14 0.88
CA GLN A 99 -14.62 -5.23 -0.06
C GLN A 99 -13.44 -4.93 -0.98
N LEU A 100 -13.08 -3.66 -1.14
CA LEU A 100 -11.93 -3.22 -1.93
C LEU A 100 -10.61 -3.29 -1.15
N THR A 101 -10.66 -3.50 0.17
CA THR A 101 -9.46 -3.64 1.00
C THR A 101 -8.77 -4.98 0.72
N PRO A 102 -7.42 -5.04 0.78
CA PRO A 102 -6.70 -6.31 0.63
C PRO A 102 -7.12 -7.38 1.65
N SER A 103 -7.43 -6.98 2.89
CA SER A 103 -7.88 -7.90 3.94
C SER A 103 -9.23 -8.53 3.60
N ALA A 104 -10.22 -7.76 3.13
CA ALA A 104 -11.52 -8.30 2.73
C ALA A 104 -11.39 -9.26 1.54
N ARG A 105 -10.61 -8.87 0.52
CA ARG A 105 -10.34 -9.70 -0.66
C ARG A 105 -9.70 -11.03 -0.29
N LEU A 106 -8.71 -11.00 0.62
CA LEU A 106 -8.04 -12.21 1.08
C LEU A 106 -8.97 -13.09 1.94
N THR A 107 -9.77 -12.51 2.83
CA THR A 107 -10.76 -13.24 3.63
C THR A 107 -11.82 -13.91 2.74
N ALA A 108 -12.26 -13.24 1.67
CA ALA A 108 -13.18 -13.82 0.70
C ALA A 108 -12.60 -15.08 0.03
N TRP A 109 -11.28 -15.10 -0.24
CA TRP A 109 -10.60 -16.28 -0.77
C TRP A 109 -10.44 -17.36 0.30
N ALA A 110 -10.06 -16.99 1.52
CA ALA A 110 -9.86 -17.93 2.62
C ALA A 110 -11.13 -18.67 3.06
N GLN A 111 -12.31 -18.06 2.89
CA GLN A 111 -13.61 -18.69 3.16
C GLN A 111 -14.02 -19.73 2.09
N SER A 112 -13.35 -19.74 0.95
CA SER A 112 -13.49 -20.83 -0.02
C SER A 112 -12.85 -22.12 0.53
N LYS A 113 -12.99 -23.25 -0.16
CA LYS A 113 -12.27 -24.48 0.23
C LYS A 113 -10.77 -24.16 0.28
N PRO A 114 -10.00 -24.57 1.32
CA PRO A 114 -8.59 -24.19 1.44
C PRO A 114 -7.72 -24.46 0.19
N GLN A 115 -8.00 -25.54 -0.52
CA GLN A 115 -7.40 -25.87 -1.83
C GLN A 115 -7.65 -24.78 -2.88
N THR A 116 -8.85 -24.21 -2.93
CA THR A 116 -9.21 -23.13 -3.86
C THR A 116 -8.41 -21.87 -3.56
N ALA A 117 -8.36 -21.43 -2.29
CA ALA A 117 -7.59 -20.26 -1.87
C ALA A 117 -6.10 -20.41 -2.22
N PHE A 118 -5.53 -21.58 -1.91
CA PHE A 118 -4.14 -21.89 -2.26
C PHE A 118 -3.90 -21.84 -3.77
N ASN A 119 -4.78 -22.46 -4.57
CA ASN A 119 -4.62 -22.47 -6.02
C ASN A 119 -4.75 -21.07 -6.64
N GLN A 120 -5.60 -20.19 -6.09
CA GLN A 120 -5.70 -18.79 -6.52
C GLN A 120 -4.40 -18.03 -6.23
N LEU A 121 -3.84 -18.18 -5.02
CA LEU A 121 -2.56 -17.57 -4.65
C LEU A 121 -1.40 -18.12 -5.48
N LEU A 122 -1.38 -19.43 -5.74
CA LEU A 122 -0.39 -20.06 -6.61
C LEU A 122 -0.47 -19.52 -8.04
N SER A 123 -1.70 -19.32 -8.55
CA SER A 123 -1.90 -18.73 -9.87
C SER A 123 -1.40 -17.29 -9.95
N LEU A 124 -1.60 -16.47 -8.89
CA LEU A 124 -1.02 -15.13 -8.82
C LEU A 124 0.51 -15.19 -8.84
N ALA A 125 1.11 -16.02 -8.00
CA ALA A 125 2.56 -16.17 -7.92
C ALA A 125 3.18 -16.61 -9.25
N GLN A 126 2.55 -17.57 -9.94
CA GLN A 126 2.95 -17.99 -11.27
C GLN A 126 2.81 -16.87 -12.30
N GLY A 127 1.73 -16.08 -12.22
CA GLY A 127 1.54 -14.89 -13.05
C GLY A 127 2.67 -13.87 -12.87
N TYR A 128 3.00 -13.53 -11.63
CA TYR A 128 4.09 -12.60 -11.30
C TYR A 128 5.45 -13.13 -11.74
N GLN A 129 5.70 -14.43 -11.54
CA GLN A 129 6.93 -15.08 -12.01
C GLN A 129 7.04 -15.01 -13.55
N ASN A 130 5.95 -15.31 -14.25
CA ASN A 130 5.93 -15.28 -15.72
C ASN A 130 6.12 -13.86 -16.26
N ASP A 131 5.57 -12.84 -15.61
CA ASP A 131 5.82 -11.46 -16.00
C ASP A 131 7.30 -11.11 -15.84
N LEU A 132 7.91 -11.47 -14.70
CA LEU A 132 9.35 -11.29 -14.46
C LEU A 132 10.25 -12.03 -15.45
N LEU A 133 9.80 -13.14 -16.06
CA LEU A 133 10.58 -13.80 -17.11
C LEU A 133 10.61 -12.99 -18.42
N ASN A 134 9.55 -12.21 -18.69
CA ASN A 134 9.40 -11.40 -19.90
C ASN A 134 9.79 -9.93 -19.69
N ARG A 135 9.75 -9.46 -18.44
CA ARG A 135 10.05 -8.10 -17.99
C ARG A 135 10.90 -8.20 -16.72
N PRO A 136 12.19 -8.49 -16.85
CA PRO A 136 13.03 -8.92 -15.73
C PRO A 136 13.32 -7.82 -14.71
N LEU A 137 13.00 -6.56 -15.00
CA LEU A 137 13.28 -5.46 -14.08
C LEU A 137 12.14 -4.42 -14.07
N TYR A 138 11.35 -4.42 -12.98
CA TYR A 138 10.33 -3.40 -12.71
C TYR A 138 10.95 -2.01 -12.56
N GLY A 139 10.25 -0.98 -13.08
CA GLY A 139 10.71 0.41 -13.12
C GLY A 139 11.62 0.74 -14.31
N PHE A 140 11.88 -0.24 -15.19
CA PHE A 140 12.68 -0.09 -16.41
C PHE A 140 11.93 -0.57 -17.65
N GLU A 141 10.59 -0.48 -17.62
CA GLU A 141 9.71 -0.94 -18.69
C GLU A 141 9.93 -0.16 -20.00
N ASN A 142 10.58 1.02 -19.93
CA ASN A 142 10.99 1.82 -21.08
C ASN A 142 12.29 1.31 -21.75
N ARG A 143 13.00 0.36 -21.15
CA ARG A 143 14.22 -0.26 -21.70
C ARG A 143 13.89 -1.57 -22.41
N SER A 144 14.72 -1.95 -23.36
CA SER A 144 14.62 -3.25 -24.04
C SER A 144 14.87 -4.42 -23.08
N TYR A 145 14.39 -5.61 -23.45
CA TYR A 145 14.59 -6.83 -22.67
C TYR A 145 16.07 -7.10 -22.35
N ASP A 146 16.97 -6.98 -23.34
CA ASP A 146 18.41 -7.21 -23.18
C ASP A 146 19.07 -6.18 -22.25
N GLU A 147 18.57 -4.95 -22.24
CA GLU A 147 19.03 -3.91 -21.29
C GLU A 147 18.56 -4.23 -19.87
N GLN A 148 17.30 -4.61 -19.69
CA GLN A 148 16.79 -5.02 -18.39
C GLN A 148 17.52 -6.25 -17.86
N GLN A 149 17.82 -7.24 -18.70
CA GLN A 149 18.55 -8.45 -18.30
C GLN A 149 19.99 -8.16 -17.89
N ARG A 150 20.67 -7.26 -18.61
CA ARG A 150 22.03 -6.80 -18.22
C ARG A 150 21.99 -6.09 -16.86
N ALA A 151 21.06 -5.15 -16.68
CA ALA A 151 20.90 -4.46 -15.40
C ALA A 151 20.57 -5.44 -14.26
N LEU A 152 19.69 -6.41 -14.48
CA LEU A 152 19.37 -7.43 -13.49
C LEU A 152 20.62 -8.26 -13.10
N ASN A 153 21.48 -8.59 -14.06
CA ASN A 153 22.71 -9.33 -13.78
C ASN A 153 23.69 -8.51 -12.93
N GLU A 154 23.85 -7.22 -13.23
CA GLU A 154 24.65 -6.30 -12.39
C GLU A 154 24.10 -6.21 -10.96
N LEU A 155 22.79 -6.05 -10.80
CA LEU A 155 22.14 -6.04 -9.48
C LEU A 155 22.35 -7.35 -8.72
N LYS A 156 22.26 -8.51 -9.39
CA LYS A 156 22.51 -9.82 -8.78
C LYS A 156 23.97 -9.99 -8.33
N MET A 157 24.91 -9.33 -8.99
CA MET A 157 26.31 -9.27 -8.57
C MET A 157 26.57 -8.24 -7.46
N GLY A 158 25.55 -7.48 -7.04
CA GLY A 158 25.66 -6.44 -6.03
C GLY A 158 26.27 -5.14 -6.56
N HIS A 159 26.35 -4.96 -7.88
CA HIS A 159 26.85 -3.74 -8.49
C HIS A 159 25.77 -2.66 -8.53
N GLN A 160 26.18 -1.40 -8.42
CA GLN A 160 25.30 -0.26 -8.62
C GLN A 160 24.98 -0.09 -10.10
N LEU A 161 23.72 0.15 -10.41
CA LEU A 161 23.29 0.51 -11.75
C LEU A 161 23.60 1.98 -12.02
N ASN A 162 24.56 2.23 -12.89
CA ASN A 162 24.77 3.55 -13.48
C ASN A 162 23.87 3.68 -14.70
N LEU A 163 22.63 4.10 -14.46
CA LEU A 163 21.65 4.34 -15.50
C LEU A 163 21.77 5.80 -15.94
N GLN A 164 22.44 6.03 -17.07
CA GLN A 164 22.38 7.29 -17.81
C GLN A 164 21.11 7.36 -18.67
#